data_AF-A0A2V9RQS5-F1
#
_entry.id   AF-A0A2V9RQS5-F1
#
_cell.length_a   1.000
_cell.length_b   1.000
_cell.length_c   1.000
_cell.angle_alpha   90.00
_cell.angle_beta   90.00
_cell.angle_gamma   90.00
#
_symmetry.space_group_name_H-M   'P 1'
#
loop_
_entity.id
_entity.type
_entity.pdbx_description
1 polymer ?
#
loop_
_entity_poly.entity_id
_entity_poly.type
_entity_poly.pdbx_seq_one_letter_code
_entity_poly.pdbx_strand_id
1 'polypeptide(L)'
;MKNRRDFLRNTLGLGAGLAAAPRLFAAPQESGAAMDMKHMGHATQRSSTRIVSVETPDVPQLPWRMNGNIKEFHLIAEPVKQEIFPGRTVDLWGYNGSAPGPTIQVNQGDRVRIMVDNHLPEATSMHWHGFEIPNEMDGAPGSSQDPIPPGGRFVYEFTLHQEGTY
;
A
#
# COMPACT_ATOMS: atom_id res chain seq x y z
N MET A 1 7.19 -31.54 -29.54
CA MET A 1 7.85 -30.49 -28.73
C MET A 1 8.34 -29.40 -29.67
N LYS A 2 7.64 -28.27 -29.76
CA LYS A 2 8.05 -27.12 -30.59
C LYS A 2 8.61 -26.04 -29.67
N ASN A 3 9.87 -25.69 -29.88
CA ASN A 3 10.69 -24.92 -28.95
C ASN A 3 10.48 -23.41 -29.17
N ARG A 4 10.56 -22.63 -28.10
CA ARG A 4 10.13 -21.22 -28.01
C ARG A 4 11.08 -20.24 -28.74
N ARG A 5 12.06 -20.76 -29.47
CA ARG A 5 13.19 -20.02 -30.07
C ARG A 5 12.98 -19.65 -31.54
N ASP A 6 11.95 -20.19 -32.21
CA ASP A 6 11.69 -19.92 -33.63
C ASP A 6 10.74 -18.75 -33.90
N PHE A 7 10.12 -18.17 -32.86
CA PHE A 7 9.12 -17.11 -33.02
C PHE A 7 9.71 -15.72 -33.28
N LEU A 8 10.94 -15.44 -32.80
CA LEU A 8 11.52 -14.09 -32.85
C LEU A 8 12.38 -13.81 -34.09
N ARG A 9 12.41 -14.71 -35.08
CA ARG A 9 13.28 -14.55 -36.26
C ARG A 9 12.63 -13.94 -37.50
N ASN A 10 11.35 -13.52 -37.46
CA ASN A 10 10.61 -13.21 -38.69
C ASN A 10 9.91 -11.83 -38.78
N THR A 11 10.39 -10.79 -38.09
CA THR A 11 9.83 -9.43 -38.23
C THR A 11 10.89 -8.33 -38.42
N LEU A 12 11.83 -8.55 -39.32
CA LEU A 12 12.74 -7.51 -39.83
C LEU A 12 12.64 -7.46 -41.35
N GLY A 13 11.87 -6.51 -41.87
CA GLY A 13 11.89 -6.17 -43.29
C GLY A 13 10.70 -5.33 -43.75
N LEU A 14 11.03 -4.16 -44.34
CA LEU A 14 10.21 -3.21 -45.12
C LEU A 14 9.55 -2.09 -44.29
N GLY A 15 9.82 -0.80 -44.49
CA GLY A 15 10.47 -0.15 -45.62
C GLY A 15 10.88 1.30 -45.35
N ALA A 16 11.78 1.78 -46.21
CA ALA A 16 12.27 3.15 -46.29
C ALA A 16 11.22 4.08 -46.91
N GLY A 17 11.17 5.34 -46.45
CA GLY A 17 10.37 6.42 -47.03
C GLY A 17 10.96 7.78 -46.68
N LEU A 18 11.23 8.59 -47.71
CA LEU A 18 12.04 9.81 -47.72
C LEU A 18 11.36 11.07 -47.13
N ALA A 19 12.23 11.93 -46.58
CA ALA A 19 12.24 13.40 -46.55
C ALA A 19 11.00 14.21 -47.01
N ALA A 20 10.58 15.17 -46.18
CA ALA A 20 10.54 16.60 -46.52
C ALA A 20 9.96 17.44 -45.37
N ALA A 21 10.69 18.48 -44.95
CA ALA A 21 10.17 19.60 -44.16
C ALA A 21 10.22 20.87 -45.01
N PRO A 22 9.22 21.75 -44.90
CA PRO A 22 9.47 23.17 -45.02
C PRO A 22 8.98 23.94 -43.78
N ARG A 23 9.86 24.81 -43.28
CA ARG A 23 9.57 25.90 -42.36
C ARG A 23 8.95 27.06 -43.13
N LEU A 24 7.73 27.48 -42.78
CA LEU A 24 7.13 28.80 -43.06
C LEU A 24 6.06 28.97 -41.97
N PHE A 25 6.05 29.94 -41.05
CA PHE A 25 6.17 31.38 -41.19
C PHE A 25 6.78 32.01 -39.93
N ALA A 26 7.53 33.10 -40.14
CA ALA A 26 8.01 34.00 -39.10
C ALA A 26 7.37 35.39 -39.28
N ALA A 27 7.26 36.09 -38.15
CA ALA A 27 7.03 37.53 -37.90
C ALA A 27 5.57 37.97 -37.56
N PRO A 28 5.38 39.08 -36.80
CA PRO A 28 6.34 39.89 -36.02
C PRO A 28 6.04 39.95 -34.51
N GLN A 29 7.05 40.38 -33.77
CA GLN A 29 7.04 40.70 -32.34
C GLN A 29 6.52 42.12 -32.13
N GLU A 30 5.40 42.27 -31.40
CA GLU A 30 4.95 43.56 -30.87
C GLU A 30 5.24 43.64 -29.36
N SER A 31 5.97 44.69 -28.99
CA SER A 31 6.23 45.10 -27.62
C SER A 31 4.99 45.78 -27.04
N GLY A 32 4.41 45.21 -25.98
CA GLY A 32 3.28 45.80 -25.26
C GLY A 32 3.37 45.51 -23.77
N ALA A 33 3.66 46.57 -23.01
CA ALA A 33 3.35 46.83 -21.59
C ALA A 33 3.39 45.67 -20.58
N ALA A 34 4.34 45.78 -19.64
CA ALA A 34 4.32 45.07 -18.37
C ALA A 34 3.01 45.34 -17.61
N MET A 35 2.16 44.32 -17.51
CA MET A 35 1.07 44.26 -16.54
C MET A 35 1.56 43.48 -15.33
N ASP A 36 1.62 44.17 -14.19
CA ASP A 36 1.86 43.63 -12.86
C ASP A 36 0.79 42.59 -12.52
N MET A 37 1.06 41.33 -12.84
CA MET A 37 0.27 40.20 -12.34
C MET A 37 0.66 39.96 -10.89
N LYS A 38 0.05 40.72 -9.98
CA LYS A 38 -0.15 40.29 -8.60
C LYS A 38 -0.66 38.86 -8.65
N HIS A 39 0.21 37.92 -8.30
CA HIS A 39 -0.13 36.53 -8.05
C HIS A 39 -1.29 36.53 -7.06
N MET A 40 -2.52 36.35 -7.55
CA MET A 40 -3.56 35.75 -6.74
C MET A 40 -3.08 34.33 -6.48
N GLY A 41 -2.36 34.16 -5.37
CA GLY A 41 -2.17 32.86 -4.78
C GLY A 41 -3.55 32.26 -4.59
N HIS A 42 -3.94 31.35 -5.48
CA HIS A 42 -4.87 30.30 -5.11
C HIS A 42 -4.14 29.53 -4.01
N ALA A 43 -4.29 30.02 -2.77
CA ALA A 43 -4.18 29.18 -1.61
C ALA A 43 -5.18 28.06 -1.88
N THR A 44 -4.67 26.95 -2.39
CA THR A 44 -5.39 25.70 -2.40
C THR A 44 -5.60 25.42 -0.93
N GLN A 45 -6.72 25.89 -0.40
CA GLN A 45 -7.23 25.39 0.86
C GLN A 45 -7.39 23.90 0.60
N ARG A 46 -6.40 23.12 1.02
CA ARG A 46 -6.60 21.69 1.22
C ARG A 46 -7.81 21.64 2.12
N SER A 47 -8.95 21.31 1.53
CA SER A 47 -10.13 20.92 2.27
C SER A 47 -9.62 19.92 3.29
N SER A 48 -9.62 20.31 4.56
CA SER A 48 -9.25 19.39 5.63
C SER A 48 -10.36 18.38 5.66
N THR A 49 -10.26 17.33 4.83
CA THR A 49 -11.17 16.20 4.87
C THR A 49 -11.20 15.78 6.32
N ARG A 50 -12.34 16.00 6.97
CA ARG A 50 -12.49 15.75 8.40
C ARG A 50 -12.26 14.26 8.58
N ILE A 51 -11.14 13.91 9.20
CA ILE A 51 -10.85 12.52 9.57
C ILE A 51 -11.96 12.11 10.54
N VAL A 52 -12.78 11.15 10.11
CA VAL A 52 -13.82 10.56 10.96
C VAL A 52 -13.19 9.38 11.67
N SER A 53 -13.18 9.42 12.99
CA SER A 53 -12.74 8.26 13.76
C SER A 53 -13.76 7.15 13.63
N VAL A 54 -13.31 5.93 13.33
CA VAL A 54 -14.12 4.72 13.34
C VAL A 54 -13.96 4.07 14.71
N GLU A 55 -15.07 3.70 15.34
CA GLU A 55 -15.07 2.93 16.58
C GLU A 55 -15.32 1.46 16.24
N THR A 56 -14.48 0.57 16.79
CA THR A 56 -14.71 -0.87 16.77
C THR A 56 -15.11 -1.28 18.18
N PRO A 57 -16.41 -1.55 18.43
CA PRO A 57 -16.85 -1.94 19.76
C PRO A 57 -16.08 -3.16 20.27
N ASP A 58 -15.67 -3.12 21.53
CA ASP A 58 -15.00 -4.21 22.25
C ASP A 58 -13.63 -4.66 21.67
N VAL A 59 -13.10 -3.93 20.67
CA VAL A 59 -11.80 -4.22 20.06
C VAL A 59 -10.88 -3.00 20.22
N PRO A 60 -9.69 -3.15 20.84
CA PRO A 60 -8.76 -2.05 20.97
C PRO A 60 -8.18 -1.64 19.62
N GLN A 61 -7.86 -0.35 19.46
CA GLN A 61 -7.06 0.10 18.32
C GLN A 61 -5.61 -0.32 18.50
N LEU A 62 -4.96 -0.69 17.40
CA LEU A 62 -3.54 -0.98 17.39
C LEU A 62 -2.77 0.34 17.52
N PRO A 63 -1.94 0.52 18.57
CA PRO A 63 -1.17 1.74 18.72
C PRO A 63 -0.16 1.88 17.58
N TRP A 64 0.07 3.13 17.18
CA TRP A 64 1.04 3.47 16.16
C TRP A 64 1.87 4.68 16.56
N ARG A 65 3.02 4.82 15.91
CA ARG A 65 3.86 6.01 16.02
C ARG A 65 4.18 6.55 14.64
N MET A 66 4.40 7.87 14.56
CA MET A 66 4.88 8.48 13.32
C MET A 66 6.41 8.38 13.26
N ASN A 67 6.93 7.91 12.13
CA ASN A 67 8.36 7.92 11.81
C ASN A 67 8.57 8.64 10.47
N GLY A 68 8.90 9.93 10.53
CA GLY A 68 8.90 10.78 9.35
C GLY A 68 7.49 10.94 8.78
N ASN A 69 7.28 10.46 7.56
CA ASN A 69 5.97 10.42 6.90
C ASN A 69 5.33 9.02 6.88
N ILE A 70 5.84 8.10 7.70
CA ILE A 70 5.38 6.71 7.78
C ILE A 70 4.68 6.46 9.11
N LYS A 71 3.44 5.95 9.06
CA LYS A 71 2.71 5.48 10.23
C LYS A 71 3.15 4.04 10.56
N GLU A 72 3.85 3.87 11.66
CA GLU A 72 4.43 2.58 12.06
C GLU A 72 3.54 1.87 13.09
N PHE A 73 3.25 0.60 12.81
CA PHE A 73 2.50 -0.31 13.66
C PHE A 73 3.34 -1.53 14.03
N HIS A 74 3.02 -2.15 15.15
CA HIS A 74 3.66 -3.38 15.60
C HIS A 74 2.61 -4.42 15.96
N LEU A 75 2.59 -5.50 15.18
CA LEU A 75 1.67 -6.61 15.33
C LEU A 75 2.43 -7.88 15.73
N ILE A 76 1.89 -8.64 16.67
CA ILE A 76 2.53 -9.85 17.20
C ILE A 76 1.54 -11.00 17.01
N ALA A 77 1.86 -11.95 16.13
CA ALA A 77 1.11 -13.19 16.00
C ALA A 77 1.52 -14.13 17.14
N GLU A 78 0.58 -14.54 18.01
CA GLU A 78 0.90 -15.34 19.20
C GLU A 78 -0.24 -16.28 19.62
N PRO A 79 0.06 -17.37 20.36
CA PRO A 79 -0.99 -18.17 20.98
C PRO A 79 -1.72 -17.35 22.05
N VAL A 80 -3.04 -17.38 22.03
CA VAL A 80 -3.90 -16.69 22.99
C VAL A 80 -4.92 -17.67 23.57
N LYS A 81 -5.31 -17.46 24.83
CA LYS A 81 -6.42 -18.18 25.46
C LYS A 81 -7.57 -17.21 25.67
N GLN A 82 -8.71 -17.50 25.09
CA GLN A 82 -9.87 -16.62 25.19
C GLN A 82 -11.12 -17.39 25.59
N GLU A 83 -11.87 -16.83 26.53
CA GLU A 83 -13.21 -17.30 26.85
C GLU A 83 -14.19 -16.75 25.81
N ILE A 84 -14.82 -17.66 25.05
CA ILE A 84 -15.74 -17.30 23.96
C ILE A 84 -17.21 -17.43 24.38
N PHE A 85 -17.48 -18.21 25.43
CA PHE A 85 -18.76 -18.27 26.13
C PHE A 85 -18.52 -18.71 27.58
N PRO A 86 -19.42 -18.38 28.52
CA PRO A 86 -19.21 -18.63 29.94
C PRO A 86 -18.75 -20.07 30.26
N GLY A 87 -17.60 -20.18 30.92
CA GLY A 87 -16.95 -21.44 31.30
C GLY A 87 -16.19 -22.14 30.18
N ARG A 88 -16.03 -21.52 29.01
CA ARG A 88 -15.46 -22.15 27.81
C ARG A 88 -14.37 -21.32 27.18
N THR A 89 -13.16 -21.65 27.61
CA THR A 89 -11.90 -21.15 27.06
C THR A 89 -11.45 -21.98 25.88
N VAL A 90 -11.01 -21.31 24.82
CA VAL A 90 -10.38 -21.91 23.64
C VAL A 90 -8.95 -21.40 23.49
N ASP A 91 -8.08 -22.29 23.03
CA ASP A 91 -6.74 -21.94 22.58
C ASP A 91 -6.83 -21.48 21.11
N LEU A 92 -6.35 -20.27 20.83
CA LEU A 92 -6.41 -19.64 19.52
C LEU A 92 -5.03 -19.11 19.14
N TRP A 93 -4.84 -18.80 17.86
CA TRP A 93 -3.77 -17.92 17.42
C TRP A 93 -4.38 -16.55 17.15
N GLY A 94 -3.85 -15.54 17.82
CA GLY A 94 -4.36 -14.18 17.79
C GLY A 94 -3.26 -13.18 17.47
N TYR A 95 -3.62 -11.91 17.59
CA TYR A 95 -2.68 -10.81 17.46
C TYR A 95 -2.71 -9.93 18.70
N ASN A 96 -1.53 -9.62 19.24
CA ASN A 96 -1.36 -8.72 20.38
C ASN A 96 -2.25 -9.11 21.59
N GLY A 97 -2.30 -10.40 21.90
CA GLY A 97 -3.02 -10.94 23.07
C GLY A 97 -4.51 -11.21 22.89
N SER A 98 -5.12 -11.00 21.72
CA SER A 98 -6.55 -11.23 21.51
C SER A 98 -6.92 -11.86 20.15
N ALA A 99 -8.12 -12.44 20.08
CA ALA A 99 -8.77 -12.92 18.86
C ALA A 99 -10.26 -12.55 18.89
N PRO A 100 -10.73 -11.49 18.19
CA PRO A 100 -10.04 -10.76 17.12
C PRO A 100 -8.84 -9.97 17.62
N GLY A 101 -7.87 -9.75 16.71
CA GLY A 101 -6.75 -8.85 16.94
C GLY A 101 -7.18 -7.38 16.98
N PRO A 102 -6.25 -6.45 17.27
CA PRO A 102 -6.56 -5.03 17.37
C PRO A 102 -6.91 -4.40 16.02
N THR A 103 -7.76 -3.37 16.04
CA THR A 103 -8.15 -2.60 14.84
C THR A 103 -6.99 -1.74 14.35
N ILE A 104 -6.61 -1.89 13.07
CA ILE A 104 -5.69 -0.97 12.40
C ILE A 104 -6.51 0.14 11.74
N GLN A 105 -6.35 1.38 12.22
CA GLN A 105 -7.03 2.54 11.66
C GLN A 105 -6.05 3.51 10.98
N VAL A 106 -6.31 3.78 9.71
CA VAL A 106 -5.44 4.54 8.80
C VAL A 106 -6.32 5.43 7.93
N ASN A 107 -5.73 6.48 7.35
CA ASN A 107 -6.41 7.34 6.40
C ASN A 107 -5.94 7.01 4.98
N GLN A 108 -6.82 7.23 4.00
CA GLN A 108 -6.43 7.22 2.60
C GLN A 108 -5.25 8.18 2.38
N GLY A 109 -4.22 7.72 1.66
CA GLY A 109 -2.97 8.44 1.41
C GLY A 109 -1.88 8.20 2.46
N ASP A 110 -2.18 7.55 3.59
CA ASP A 110 -1.15 7.20 4.57
C ASP A 110 -0.13 6.22 3.95
N ARG A 111 1.16 6.49 4.17
CA ARG A 111 2.21 5.46 4.05
C ARG A 111 2.32 4.74 5.37
N VAL A 112 2.12 3.43 5.35
CA VAL A 112 2.13 2.59 6.55
C VAL A 112 3.32 1.66 6.53
N ARG A 113 3.85 1.35 7.72
CA ARG A 113 4.81 0.27 7.94
C ARG A 113 4.31 -0.58 9.09
N ILE A 114 4.16 -1.87 8.87
CA ILE A 114 3.58 -2.80 9.83
C ILE A 114 4.58 -3.92 10.06
N MET A 115 5.22 -3.91 11.22
CA MET A 115 6.13 -4.97 11.63
C MET A 115 5.30 -6.11 12.23
N VAL A 116 5.33 -7.27 11.60
CA VAL A 116 4.65 -8.48 12.07
C VAL A 116 5.69 -9.43 12.64
N ASP A 117 5.68 -9.62 13.95
CA ASP A 117 6.48 -10.63 14.65
C ASP A 117 5.69 -11.93 14.79
N ASN A 118 6.32 -13.05 14.46
CA ASN A 118 5.72 -14.37 14.61
C ASN A 118 6.21 -15.04 15.90
N HIS A 119 5.38 -15.03 16.94
CA HIS A 119 5.60 -15.79 18.19
C HIS A 119 4.84 -17.13 18.20
N LEU A 120 4.23 -17.54 17.08
CA LEU A 120 3.60 -18.84 16.93
C LEU A 120 4.65 -19.96 16.81
N PRO A 121 4.29 -21.20 17.15
CA PRO A 121 5.17 -22.36 16.93
C PRO A 121 5.30 -22.76 15.45
N GLU A 122 4.51 -22.18 14.55
CA GLU A 122 4.49 -22.49 13.12
C GLU A 122 4.77 -21.25 12.27
N ALA A 123 5.19 -21.49 11.01
CA ALA A 123 5.36 -20.40 10.06
C ALA A 123 4.00 -19.80 9.68
N THR A 124 3.95 -18.48 9.50
CA THR A 124 2.70 -17.75 9.22
C THR A 124 2.91 -16.64 8.20
N SER A 125 1.85 -15.99 7.76
CA SER A 125 1.90 -14.73 7.00
C SER A 125 0.68 -13.88 7.33
N MET A 126 0.71 -12.61 6.92
CA MET A 126 -0.44 -11.71 7.02
C MET A 126 -0.86 -11.26 5.63
N HIS A 127 -2.07 -11.61 5.22
CA HIS A 127 -2.65 -11.14 3.96
C HIS A 127 -3.58 -9.94 4.19
N TRP A 128 -3.47 -8.94 3.33
CA TRP A 128 -4.26 -7.71 3.38
C TRP A 128 -5.49 -7.81 2.48
N HIS A 129 -6.57 -8.36 3.01
CA HIS A 129 -7.76 -8.69 2.23
C HIS A 129 -8.36 -7.43 1.58
N GLY A 130 -8.41 -7.40 0.24
CA GLY A 130 -9.05 -6.34 -0.54
C GLY A 130 -8.18 -5.12 -0.85
N PHE A 131 -6.93 -5.07 -0.37
CA PHE A 131 -6.01 -3.99 -0.70
C PHE A 131 -5.29 -4.21 -2.04
N GLU A 132 -5.21 -3.14 -2.82
CA GLU A 132 -4.45 -3.02 -4.06
C GLU A 132 -3.03 -2.52 -3.73
N ILE A 133 -2.20 -3.39 -3.19
CA ILE A 133 -0.83 -3.05 -2.74
C ILE A 133 0.22 -3.71 -3.64
N PRO A 134 1.52 -3.28 -3.57
CA PRO A 134 2.58 -3.99 -4.27
C PRO A 134 2.55 -5.48 -3.94
N ASN A 135 2.73 -6.33 -4.96
CA ASN A 135 2.57 -7.78 -4.81
C ASN A 135 3.45 -8.32 -3.68
N GLU A 136 4.68 -7.84 -3.52
CA GLU A 136 5.63 -8.27 -2.49
C GLU A 136 5.16 -7.99 -1.05
N MET A 137 4.13 -7.17 -0.88
CA MET A 137 3.52 -6.82 0.41
C MET A 137 2.17 -7.52 0.63
N ASP A 138 1.73 -8.37 -0.29
CA ASP A 138 0.39 -8.97 -0.28
C ASP A 138 0.18 -10.03 0.81
N GLY A 139 1.23 -10.76 1.21
CA GLY A 139 1.09 -11.75 2.29
C GLY A 139 0.75 -13.18 1.89
N ALA A 140 0.73 -13.52 0.61
CA ALA A 140 0.45 -14.85 0.08
C ALA A 140 1.72 -15.71 -0.03
N PRO A 141 1.93 -16.71 0.86
CA PRO A 141 3.15 -17.49 0.89
C PRO A 141 3.39 -18.30 -0.39
N GLY A 142 4.62 -18.31 -0.87
CA GLY A 142 5.03 -19.01 -2.10
C GLY A 142 4.61 -18.30 -3.39
N SER A 143 3.91 -17.16 -3.31
CA SER A 143 3.53 -16.33 -4.46
C SER A 143 4.11 -14.92 -4.33
N SER A 144 3.77 -14.19 -3.26
CA SER A 144 4.25 -12.83 -3.03
C SER A 144 5.44 -12.75 -2.08
N GLN A 145 5.53 -13.67 -1.11
CA GLN A 145 6.62 -13.71 -0.14
C GLN A 145 6.84 -15.14 0.38
N ASP A 146 7.95 -15.35 1.07
CA ASP A 146 8.13 -16.53 1.92
C ASP A 146 7.31 -16.39 3.22
N PRO A 147 6.87 -17.50 3.84
CA PRO A 147 6.29 -17.48 5.18
C PRO A 147 7.25 -16.86 6.22
N ILE A 148 6.69 -16.16 7.20
CA ILE A 148 7.39 -15.68 8.39
C ILE A 148 7.67 -16.90 9.29
N PRO A 149 8.93 -17.32 9.49
CA PRO A 149 9.22 -18.49 10.33
C PRO A 149 8.90 -18.20 11.82
N PRO A 150 8.77 -19.24 12.68
CA PRO A 150 8.69 -19.05 14.12
C PRO A 150 9.85 -18.19 14.66
N GLY A 151 9.54 -17.17 15.47
CA GLY A 151 10.49 -16.17 15.95
C GLY A 151 10.94 -15.15 14.90
N GLY A 152 10.43 -15.25 13.67
CA GLY A 152 10.75 -14.36 12.57
C GLY A 152 9.93 -13.08 12.55
N ARG A 153 10.31 -12.16 11.66
CA ARG A 153 9.62 -10.91 11.39
C ARG A 153 9.49 -10.67 9.90
N PHE A 154 8.36 -10.10 9.49
CA PHE A 154 8.22 -9.45 8.20
C PHE A 154 7.77 -8.00 8.37
N VAL A 155 8.21 -7.13 7.47
CA VAL A 155 7.86 -5.71 7.50
C VAL A 155 7.07 -5.39 6.24
N TYR A 156 5.77 -5.20 6.42
CA TYR A 156 4.89 -4.72 5.35
C TYR A 156 5.01 -3.21 5.24
N GLU A 157 5.22 -2.66 4.05
CA GLU A 157 5.28 -1.23 3.84
C GLU A 157 4.66 -0.83 2.49
N PHE A 158 3.61 -0.01 2.54
CA PHE A 158 2.88 0.43 1.35
C PHE A 158 2.15 1.74 1.61
N THR A 159 1.69 2.39 0.53
CA THR A 159 0.82 3.57 0.59
C THR A 159 -0.59 3.16 0.24
N LEU A 160 -1.55 3.56 1.06
CA LEU A 160 -2.96 3.26 0.86
C LEU A 160 -3.60 4.29 -0.06
N HIS A 161 -4.25 3.85 -1.13
CA HIS A 161 -5.10 4.72 -1.96
C HIS A 161 -6.59 4.40 -1.84
N GLN A 162 -6.97 3.32 -1.16
CA GLN A 162 -8.35 2.93 -0.94
C GLN A 162 -8.88 3.38 0.43
N GLU A 163 -10.20 3.53 0.53
CA GLU A 163 -10.95 3.80 1.75
C GLU A 163 -12.06 2.77 1.95
N GLY A 164 -12.32 2.39 3.21
CA GLY A 164 -13.35 1.41 3.53
C GLY A 164 -13.01 0.57 4.77
N THR A 165 -13.78 -0.47 5.00
CA THR A 165 -13.53 -1.51 6.02
C THR A 165 -13.03 -2.76 5.32
N TYR A 166 -11.90 -3.28 5.79
CA TYR A 166 -11.18 -4.43 5.23
C TYR A 166 -10.88 -5.45 6.32
#